data_AF-A0A4Z1C7U9-F1
#
_entry.id   AF-A0A4Z1C7U9-F1
#
_cell.length_a   1.000
_cell.length_b   1.000
_cell.length_c   1.000
_cell.angle_alpha   90.00
_cell.angle_beta   90.00
_cell.angle_gamma   90.00
#
_symmetry.space_group_name_H-M   'P 1'
#
loop_
_entity.id
_entity.type
_entity.pdbx_description
1 polymer ?
#
loop_
_entity_poly.entity_id
_entity_poly.type
_entity_poly.pdbx_seq_one_letter_code
_entity_poly.pdbx_strand_id
1 'polypeptide(L)'
;MMRSLFVLLLCLTPLAAAAGPWPREPGQTFLSLSVERDVEGNRYASLYGEYGLAATTLGLEVGRSGQGDLSAVVWAQRSLDDGQGPHRVSLSTGAGVVRRQDRTLPVAQGTLAWGRGFEGPAGGGWMTAQLTAR
;
A
#
# COMPACT_ATOMS: atom_id res chain seq x y z
N MET A 1 1.03 -31.36 -23.88
CA MET A 1 2.22 -30.97 -23.08
C MET A 1 2.82 -29.62 -23.48
N MET A 2 3.01 -29.32 -24.78
CA MET A 2 3.57 -28.02 -25.24
C MET A 2 2.78 -26.77 -24.81
N ARG A 3 1.44 -26.80 -24.78
CA ARG A 3 0.62 -25.65 -24.32
C ARG A 3 0.82 -25.34 -22.84
N SER A 4 0.89 -26.37 -21.99
CA SER A 4 1.11 -26.21 -20.55
C SER A 4 2.50 -25.66 -20.25
N LEU A 5 3.51 -26.11 -20.99
CA LEU A 5 4.88 -25.61 -20.88
C LEU A 5 5.00 -24.13 -21.30
N PHE A 6 4.28 -23.73 -22.35
CA PHE A 6 4.25 -22.35 -22.82
C PHE A 6 3.57 -21.40 -21.82
N VAL A 7 2.46 -21.82 -21.22
CA VAL A 7 1.80 -21.05 -20.14
C VAL A 7 2.71 -20.95 -18.91
N LEU A 8 3.40 -22.03 -18.54
CA LEU A 8 4.37 -22.02 -17.43
C LEU A 8 5.52 -21.04 -17.71
N LEU A 9 6.08 -21.03 -18.93
CA LEU A 9 7.12 -20.09 -19.35
C LEU A 9 6.67 -18.63 -19.33
N LEU A 10 5.43 -18.35 -19.73
CA LEU A 10 4.84 -17.00 -19.67
C LEU A 10 4.61 -16.53 -18.22
N CYS A 11 4.29 -17.43 -17.29
CA CYS A 11 4.19 -17.07 -15.87
C CYS A 11 5.55 -16.86 -15.20
N LEU A 12 6.63 -17.39 -15.78
CA LEU A 12 8.00 -17.30 -15.26
C LEU A 12 8.79 -16.13 -15.84
N THR A 13 8.27 -15.39 -16.82
CA THR A 13 8.91 -14.16 -17.27
C THR A 13 8.80 -13.11 -16.17
N PRO A 14 9.91 -12.64 -15.58
CA PRO A 14 9.86 -11.59 -14.57
C PRO A 14 9.33 -10.32 -15.24
N LEU A 15 8.07 -9.98 -14.95
CA LEU A 15 7.59 -8.63 -15.17
C LEU A 15 8.46 -7.72 -14.30
N ALA A 16 8.96 -6.62 -14.86
CA ALA A 16 9.76 -5.67 -14.12
C ALA A 16 8.97 -5.21 -12.88
N ALA A 17 9.33 -5.74 -11.72
CA ALA A 17 8.72 -5.40 -10.46
C ALA A 17 9.30 -4.05 -10.04
N ALA A 18 8.66 -2.97 -10.50
CA ALA A 18 8.85 -1.66 -9.90
C ALA A 18 8.20 -1.70 -8.51
N ALA A 19 8.95 -2.15 -7.51
CA ALA A 19 8.52 -2.19 -6.11
C ALA A 19 9.28 -1.12 -5.28
N GLY A 20 8.52 -0.26 -4.61
CA GLY A 20 8.97 1.02 -4.06
C GLY A 20 7.77 1.92 -3.70
N PRO A 21 7.99 3.08 -3.08
CA PRO A 21 6.93 3.90 -2.50
C PRO A 21 6.29 4.83 -3.56
N TRP A 22 5.95 4.25 -4.71
CA TRP A 22 5.44 5.00 -5.86
C TRP A 22 3.99 5.39 -5.62
N PRO A 23 3.61 6.63 -5.97
CA PRO A 23 2.22 6.94 -6.21
C PRO A 23 1.65 6.01 -7.28
N ARG A 24 0.39 5.65 -7.11
CA ARG A 24 -0.45 5.04 -8.13
C ARG A 24 -0.47 5.93 -9.38
N GLU A 25 -0.32 5.31 -10.55
CA GLU A 25 -0.39 6.02 -11.83
C GLU A 25 -1.75 6.72 -12.01
N PRO A 26 -1.79 7.86 -12.73
CA PRO A 26 -3.02 8.61 -12.95
C PRO A 26 -4.14 7.75 -13.56
N GLY A 27 -5.32 7.79 -12.93
CA GLY A 27 -6.49 7.02 -13.35
C GLY A 27 -6.48 5.55 -12.92
N GLN A 28 -5.37 5.02 -12.40
CA GLN A 28 -5.31 3.66 -11.89
C GLN A 28 -5.94 3.57 -10.51
N THR A 29 -6.64 2.45 -10.28
CA THR A 29 -7.34 2.17 -9.02
C THR A 29 -6.85 0.84 -8.47
N PHE A 30 -6.68 0.77 -7.15
CA PHE A 30 -6.48 -0.49 -6.45
C PHE A 30 -7.53 -0.62 -5.36
N LEU A 31 -8.11 -1.81 -5.22
CA LEU A 31 -9.10 -2.12 -4.20
C LEU A 31 -8.80 -3.49 -3.62
N SER A 32 -8.84 -3.59 -2.29
CA SER A 32 -8.63 -4.83 -1.56
C SER A 32 -9.66 -4.95 -0.44
N LEU A 33 -10.17 -6.16 -0.27
CA LEU A 33 -11.03 -6.55 0.84
C LEU A 33 -10.31 -7.67 1.60
N SER A 34 -10.03 -7.45 2.88
CA SER A 34 -9.45 -8.46 3.77
C SER A 34 -10.47 -8.88 4.82
N VAL A 35 -10.49 -10.18 5.13
CA VAL A 35 -11.25 -10.74 6.24
C VAL A 35 -10.33 -11.72 6.97
N GLU A 36 -10.11 -11.46 8.25
CA GLU A 36 -9.20 -12.21 9.11
C GLU A 36 -9.95 -12.78 10.30
N ARG A 37 -9.48 -13.94 10.76
CA ARG A 37 -9.96 -14.60 11.97
C ARG A 37 -8.81 -15.30 12.68
N ASP A 38 -8.69 -15.09 13.99
CA ASP A 38 -7.70 -15.78 14.80
C ASP A 38 -8.28 -17.03 15.50
N VAL A 39 -7.43 -17.74 16.23
CA VAL A 39 -7.77 -18.98 16.94
C VAL A 39 -8.71 -18.69 18.11
N GLU A 40 -8.56 -17.53 18.73
CA GLU A 40 -9.39 -17.01 19.83
C GLU A 40 -10.79 -16.58 19.34
N GLY A 41 -11.02 -16.57 18.03
CA GLY A 41 -12.30 -16.28 17.39
C GLY A 41 -12.55 -14.80 17.14
N ASN A 42 -11.58 -13.93 17.38
CA ASN A 42 -11.62 -12.54 16.95
C ASN A 42 -11.68 -12.48 15.43
N ARG A 43 -12.40 -11.47 14.94
CA ARG A 43 -12.62 -11.26 13.50
C ARG A 43 -12.27 -9.82 13.18
N TYR A 44 -11.68 -9.62 12.03
CA TYR A 44 -11.42 -8.30 11.48
C TYR A 44 -11.76 -8.30 10.00
N ALA A 45 -12.42 -7.25 9.53
CA ALA A 45 -12.66 -7.03 8.11
C ALA A 45 -12.19 -5.63 7.75
N SER A 46 -11.49 -5.50 6.63
CA SER A 46 -11.05 -4.20 6.13
C SER A 46 -11.24 -4.05 4.63
N LEU A 47 -11.60 -2.83 4.23
CA LEU A 47 -11.64 -2.36 2.86
C LEU A 47 -10.54 -1.32 2.69
N TYR A 48 -9.67 -1.56 1.72
CA TYR A 48 -8.58 -0.66 1.35
C TYR A 48 -8.74 -0.25 -0.11
N GLY A 49 -8.64 1.04 -0.39
CA GLY A 49 -8.75 1.59 -1.73
C GLY A 49 -7.69 2.64 -1.99
N GLU A 50 -7.20 2.69 -3.22
CA GLU A 50 -6.32 3.74 -3.73
C GLU A 50 -6.80 4.22 -5.08
N TYR A 51 -6.63 5.51 -5.34
CA TYR A 51 -6.88 6.13 -6.62
C TYR A 51 -5.73 7.07 -6.98
N GLY A 52 -5.12 6.85 -8.15
CA GLY A 52 -4.07 7.71 -8.68
C GLY A 52 -4.65 8.97 -9.33
N LEU A 53 -4.33 10.13 -8.78
CA LEU A 53 -4.41 11.42 -9.45
C LEU A 53 -3.02 11.78 -9.98
N ALA A 54 -2.95 12.61 -11.03
CA ALA A 54 -1.73 13.09 -11.69
C ALA A 54 -0.41 12.89 -10.91
N ALA A 55 -0.17 13.67 -9.87
CA ALA A 55 1.03 13.57 -9.02
C ALA A 55 0.72 13.10 -7.59
N THR A 56 -0.48 12.59 -7.32
CA THR A 56 -0.95 12.32 -5.95
C THR A 56 -1.84 11.09 -5.93
N THR A 57 -1.60 10.17 -5.00
CA THR A 57 -2.50 9.05 -4.74
C THR A 57 -3.37 9.37 -3.56
N LEU A 58 -4.68 9.23 -3.72
CA LEU A 58 -5.61 9.23 -2.60
C LEU A 58 -5.83 7.80 -2.15
N GLY A 59 -5.96 7.59 -0.86
CA GLY A 59 -6.34 6.30 -0.33
C GLY A 59 -7.31 6.39 0.83
N LEU A 60 -8.00 5.28 1.02
CA LEU A 60 -9.01 5.07 2.04
C LEU A 60 -8.77 3.69 2.64
N GLU A 61 -8.78 3.63 3.97
CA GLU A 61 -8.80 2.39 4.73
C GLU A 61 -9.94 2.42 5.73
N VAL A 62 -10.83 1.44 5.65
CA VAL A 62 -11.92 1.25 6.60
C VAL A 62 -11.83 -0.16 7.16
N GLY A 63 -11.74 -0.28 8.48
CA GLY A 63 -11.62 -1.55 9.18
C GLY A 63 -12.63 -1.69 10.29
N ARG A 64 -13.11 -2.91 10.55
CA ARG A 64 -14.04 -3.22 11.63
C ARG A 64 -13.69 -4.54 12.30
N SER A 65 -13.65 -4.53 13.63
CA SER A 65 -13.52 -5.74 14.44
C SER A 65 -14.89 -6.35 14.75
N GLY A 66 -14.91 -7.66 15.00
CA GLY A 66 -16.10 -8.40 15.44
C GLY A 66 -16.66 -7.92 16.79
N GLN A 67 -15.87 -7.19 17.58
CA GLN A 67 -16.25 -6.62 18.88
C GLN A 67 -16.83 -5.20 18.75
N GLY A 68 -16.87 -4.63 17.54
CA GLY A 68 -17.45 -3.31 17.29
C GLY A 68 -16.44 -2.17 17.16
N ASP A 69 -15.13 -2.42 17.30
CA ASP A 69 -14.12 -1.42 16.99
C ASP A 69 -14.17 -1.07 15.50
N LEU A 70 -13.99 0.21 15.18
CA LEU A 70 -14.02 0.74 13.82
C LEU A 70 -12.77 1.60 13.60
N SER A 71 -12.15 1.50 12.45
CA SER A 71 -11.12 2.43 11.98
C SER A 71 -11.54 2.95 10.62
N ALA A 72 -11.40 4.25 10.38
CA ALA A 72 -11.59 4.86 9.07
C ALA A 72 -10.55 5.95 8.89
N VAL A 73 -9.65 5.79 7.93
CA VAL A 73 -8.56 6.71 7.63
C VAL A 73 -8.58 7.03 6.14
N VAL A 74 -8.50 8.32 5.82
CA VAL A 74 -8.19 8.80 4.47
C VAL A 74 -6.79 9.37 4.45
N TRP A 75 -6.08 9.18 3.35
CA TRP A 75 -4.72 9.70 3.20
C TRP A 75 -4.46 10.14 1.76
N ALA A 76 -3.49 11.03 1.62
CA ALA A 76 -2.99 11.51 0.34
C ALA A 76 -1.46 11.36 0.33
N GLN A 77 -0.93 10.74 -0.71
CA GLN A 77 0.49 10.53 -0.93
C GLN A 77 0.94 11.25 -2.19
N ARG A 78 2.05 11.97 -2.12
CA ARG A 78 2.66 12.67 -3.26
C ARG A 78 4.12 12.23 -3.42
N SER A 79 4.54 12.01 -4.66
CA SER A 79 5.97 11.90 -4.99
C SER A 79 6.64 13.26 -4.86
N LEU A 80 7.76 13.28 -4.13
CA LEU A 80 8.65 14.42 -4.00
C LEU A 80 9.82 14.34 -5.01
N ASP A 81 10.00 13.19 -5.68
CA ASP A 81 10.93 13.03 -6.80
C ASP A 81 10.30 13.37 -8.16
N ASP A 82 11.15 13.57 -9.17
CA ASP A 82 10.79 13.91 -10.55
C ASP A 82 10.48 12.69 -11.43
N GLY A 83 10.44 11.49 -10.84
CA GLY A 83 10.24 10.29 -11.62
C GLY A 83 11.54 9.70 -12.18
N GLN A 84 12.68 10.39 -12.09
CA GLN A 84 13.92 10.03 -12.77
C GLN A 84 14.98 9.45 -11.84
N GLY A 85 15.81 8.57 -12.40
CA GLY A 85 16.89 7.94 -11.66
C GLY A 85 16.44 6.85 -10.67
N PRO A 86 17.38 6.37 -9.84
CA PRO A 86 17.17 5.17 -9.03
C PRO A 86 16.46 5.42 -7.70
N HIS A 87 16.34 6.67 -7.27
CA HIS A 87 15.77 7.05 -5.98
C HIS A 87 14.32 7.50 -6.10
N ARG A 88 13.53 7.21 -5.08
CA ARG A 88 12.13 7.58 -4.97
C ARG A 88 11.86 8.13 -3.61
N VAL A 89 11.11 9.23 -3.55
CA VAL A 89 10.78 9.88 -2.29
C VAL A 89 9.30 10.24 -2.35
N SER A 90 8.56 9.86 -1.32
CA SER A 90 7.15 10.23 -1.21
C SER A 90 6.80 10.69 0.20
N LEU A 91 5.84 11.59 0.26
CA LEU A 91 5.25 12.08 1.49
C LEU A 91 3.76 11.72 1.49
N SER A 92 3.33 11.03 2.52
CA SER A 92 1.93 10.71 2.78
C SER A 92 1.46 11.41 4.04
N THR A 93 0.25 11.92 4.00
CA THR A 93 -0.45 12.50 5.15
C THR A 93 -1.86 11.95 5.18
N GLY A 94 -2.37 11.64 6.37
CA GLY A 94 -3.69 11.07 6.55
C GLY A 94 -4.35 11.53 7.83
N ALA A 95 -5.67 11.45 7.83
CA ALA A 95 -6.49 11.74 8.99
C ALA A 95 -7.69 10.79 9.02
N GLY A 96 -8.20 10.53 10.21
CA GLY A 96 -9.26 9.57 10.38
C GLY A 96 -9.79 9.52 11.79
N VAL A 97 -10.53 8.45 12.06
CA VAL A 97 -11.09 8.15 13.36
C VAL A 97 -10.92 6.68 13.69
N VAL A 98 -10.65 6.40 14.95
CA VAL A 98 -10.69 5.04 15.50
C VAL A 98 -11.70 5.04 16.64
N ARG A 99 -12.67 4.14 16.57
CA ARG A 99 -13.60 3.85 17.66
C ARG A 99 -13.11 2.61 18.41
N ARG A 100 -12.93 2.76 19.72
CA ARG A 100 -12.65 1.66 20.66
C ARG A 100 -13.53 1.80 21.89
N GLN A 101 -14.20 0.73 22.30
CA GLN A 101 -14.96 0.67 23.56
C GLN A 101 -15.80 1.95 23.80
N ASP A 102 -16.64 2.31 22.82
CA ASP A 102 -17.51 3.50 22.77
C ASP A 102 -16.85 4.89 22.67
N ARG A 103 -15.53 4.98 22.70
CA ARG A 103 -14.81 6.24 22.46
C ARG A 103 -14.38 6.35 21.01
N THR A 104 -14.68 7.50 20.40
CA THR A 104 -14.19 7.84 19.05
C THR A 104 -13.02 8.81 19.21
N LEU A 105 -11.84 8.39 18.77
CA LEU A 105 -10.59 9.14 18.86
C LEU A 105 -10.19 9.59 17.45
N PRO A 106 -9.87 10.88 17.25
CA PRO A 106 -9.28 11.32 15.99
C PRO A 106 -7.86 10.75 15.87
N VAL A 107 -7.46 10.44 14.64
CA VAL A 107 -6.09 10.03 14.30
C VAL A 107 -5.58 10.91 13.16
N ALA A 108 -4.30 11.25 13.22
CA ALA A 108 -3.59 11.93 12.16
C ALA A 108 -2.26 11.21 11.96
N GLN A 109 -1.85 11.03 10.72
CA GLN A 109 -0.62 10.32 10.40
C GLN A 109 0.15 11.03 9.30
N GLY A 110 1.47 10.91 9.36
CA GLY A 110 2.38 11.38 8.33
C GLY A 110 3.48 10.34 8.10
N THR A 111 3.77 10.05 6.84
CA THR A 111 4.81 9.11 6.44
C THR A 111 5.71 9.73 5.39
N LEU A 112 7.01 9.78 5.66
CA LEU A 112 8.04 10.04 4.65
C LEU A 112 8.66 8.71 4.25
N ALA A 113 8.61 8.36 2.97
CA ALA A 113 9.17 7.13 2.44
C ALA A 113 10.26 7.44 1.42
N TRP A 114 11.30 6.62 1.45
CA TRP A 114 12.38 6.60 0.46
C TRP A 114 12.53 5.18 -0.07
N GLY A 115 12.73 5.06 -1.38
CA GLY A 115 12.98 3.80 -2.05
C GLY A 115 14.15 3.90 -3.03
N ARG A 116 14.83 2.79 -3.24
CA ARG A 116 15.85 2.67 -4.28
C ARG A 116 15.87 1.27 -4.88
N GLY A 117 15.87 1.20 -6.22
CA GLY A 117 16.20 -0.02 -6.95
C GLY A 117 17.71 -0.26 -7.00
N PHE A 118 18.13 -1.52 -6.98
CA PHE A 118 19.53 -1.91 -7.16
C PHE A 118 19.64 -3.19 -7.99
N GLU A 119 20.78 -3.35 -8.65
CA GLU A 119 21.11 -4.55 -9.41
C GLU A 119 22.35 -5.21 -8.79
N GLY A 120 22.34 -6.53 -8.70
CA GLY A 120 23.46 -7.31 -8.19
C GLY A 120 23.66 -8.61 -8.98
N PRO A 121 24.70 -9.40 -8.64
CA PRO A 121 25.02 -10.64 -9.34
C PRO A 121 23.90 -11.70 -9.29
N ALA A 122 23.01 -11.60 -8.30
CA ALA A 122 21.85 -12.48 -8.11
C ALA A 122 20.56 -11.93 -8.74
N GLY A 123 20.60 -10.78 -9.43
CA GLY A 123 19.45 -10.14 -10.06
C GLY A 123 19.15 -8.74 -9.49
N GLY A 124 18.03 -8.18 -9.95
CA GLY A 124 17.50 -6.90 -9.48
C GLY A 124 16.74 -7.01 -8.17
N GLY A 125 16.75 -5.95 -7.37
CA GLY A 125 16.03 -5.83 -6.12
C GLY A 125 15.69 -4.38 -5.79
N TRP A 126 15.01 -4.18 -4.66
CA TRP A 126 14.68 -2.85 -4.17
C TRP A 126 14.85 -2.79 -2.65
N MET A 127 15.10 -1.58 -2.16
CA MET A 127 15.12 -1.26 -0.74
C MET A 127 14.19 -0.10 -0.47
N THR A 128 13.55 -0.11 0.69
CA THR A 128 12.67 0.96 1.15
C THR A 128 12.90 1.25 2.62
N ALA A 129 12.91 2.53 2.96
CA ALA A 129 12.91 3.03 4.32
C ALA A 129 11.74 4.00 4.50
N GLN A 130 11.10 3.98 5.67
CA GLN A 130 9.98 4.86 5.96
C GLN A 130 10.03 5.36 7.39
N LEU A 131 9.71 6.64 7.56
CA LEU A 131 9.48 7.28 8.85
C LEU A 131 8.00 7.57 8.97
N THR A 132 7.34 7.07 10.01
CA THR A 132 5.90 7.26 10.21
C THR A 132 5.62 7.84 11.60
N ALA A 133 4.81 8.89 11.65
CA ALA A 133 4.26 9.48 12.86
C ALA A 133 2.73 9.28 12.85
N ARG A 134 2.15 8.89 13.99
CA ARG A 134 0.71 8.63 14.19
C ARG A 134 0.28 9.06 15.59
#